data_AF-A0A948RKQ6-F1
#
_entry.id   AF-A0A948RKQ6-F1
#
_cell.length_a   1.000
_cell.length_b   1.000
_cell.length_c   1.000
_cell.angle_alpha   90.00
_cell.angle_beta   90.00
_cell.angle_gamma   90.00
#
_symmetry.space_group_name_H-M   'P 1'
#
loop_
_entity.id
_entity.type
_entity.pdbx_description
1 polymer ?
#
loop_
_entity_poly.entity_id
_entity_poly.type
_entity_poly.pdbx_seq_one_letter_code
_entity_poly.pdbx_strand_id
1 'polypeptide(L)'
;MNKEMAELLEMVENSVCMDGERAAVVDEGKLRQTVHLWAEVSALGTGAHQGWARWLVRAAALDLGIVPASIHELYMARGRGQTTMTWATPAFNLRALPFHCARAMFRAAHKIDAGAFIFEIARSEIGYTEQRPAEYATNILAAAIAEGFRGPLFLQGDHFQVSAKRYASAEEAEISALRDLIHEAIAAGFFNIDIDTSTLVDISKPTVPEQQKVNVELSAMFSAHIRALEPQDVTISIGGEIGEVGGHNSTEEELRAFMDGYNAGLARLTPGAVGLSKI
;
A
#
# COMPACT_ATOMS: atom_id res chain seq x y z
N MET A 1 16.66 -27.54 -0.73
CA MET A 1 15.49 -27.02 0.01
C MET A 1 15.81 -27.07 1.49
N ASN A 2 15.69 -25.94 2.21
CA ASN A 2 15.96 -25.89 3.65
C ASN A 2 14.80 -26.50 4.45
N LYS A 3 15.05 -26.96 5.69
CA LYS A 3 14.10 -27.64 6.58
C LYS A 3 12.85 -26.78 6.83
N GLU A 4 13.00 -25.50 7.13
CA GLU A 4 11.87 -24.59 7.37
C GLU A 4 10.93 -24.52 6.16
N MET A 5 11.48 -24.57 4.95
CA MET A 5 10.67 -24.55 3.73
C MET A 5 9.94 -25.88 3.52
N ALA A 6 10.59 -27.02 3.78
CA ALA A 6 9.94 -28.32 3.70
C ALA A 6 8.75 -28.42 4.64
N GLU A 7 8.90 -27.96 5.89
CA GLU A 7 7.81 -27.92 6.89
C GLU A 7 6.63 -27.06 6.40
N LEU A 8 6.90 -25.89 5.83
CA LEU A 8 5.86 -25.02 5.27
C LEU A 8 5.13 -25.67 4.09
N LEU A 9 5.82 -26.36 3.18
CA LEU A 9 5.17 -27.05 2.06
C LEU A 9 4.29 -28.21 2.56
N GLU A 10 4.73 -28.95 3.57
CA GLU A 10 3.95 -30.00 4.22
C GLU A 10 2.67 -29.45 4.89
N MET A 11 2.74 -28.27 5.52
CA MET A 11 1.56 -27.61 6.12
C MET A 11 0.44 -27.37 5.11
N VAL A 12 0.77 -27.05 3.86
CA VAL A 12 -0.22 -26.90 2.78
C VAL A 12 -0.39 -28.17 1.97
N GLU A 13 -0.08 -29.32 2.57
CA GLU A 13 -0.22 -30.65 2.00
C GLU A 13 0.50 -30.83 0.65
N ASN A 14 1.64 -30.16 0.49
CA ASN A 14 2.45 -30.13 -0.73
C ASN A 14 1.67 -29.69 -1.98
N SER A 15 0.67 -28.81 -1.80
CA SER A 15 -0.06 -28.16 -2.90
C SER A 15 0.77 -27.17 -3.70
N VAL A 16 1.96 -26.84 -3.20
CA VAL A 16 2.98 -26.03 -3.86
C VAL A 16 4.27 -26.83 -3.91
N CYS A 17 4.97 -26.78 -5.04
CA CYS A 17 6.30 -27.35 -5.19
C CYS A 17 7.33 -26.27 -5.49
N MET A 18 8.60 -26.58 -5.23
CA MET A 18 9.73 -25.71 -5.54
C MET A 18 10.44 -26.22 -6.79
N ASP A 19 10.56 -25.37 -7.80
CA ASP A 19 11.40 -25.55 -8.98
C ASP A 19 12.54 -24.52 -8.96
N GLY A 20 13.68 -24.93 -8.39
CA GLY A 20 14.78 -24.01 -8.08
C GLY A 20 14.34 -22.91 -7.11
N GLU A 21 14.33 -21.67 -7.59
CA GLU A 21 13.90 -20.47 -6.83
C GLU A 21 12.43 -20.11 -7.08
N ARG A 22 11.71 -20.86 -7.91
CA ARG A 22 10.29 -20.63 -8.20
C ARG A 22 9.41 -21.54 -7.36
N ALA A 23 8.34 -20.98 -6.78
CA ALA A 23 7.24 -21.78 -6.24
C ALA A 23 6.15 -21.94 -7.32
N ALA A 24 5.68 -23.16 -7.53
CA ALA A 24 4.61 -23.46 -8.48
C ALA A 24 3.45 -24.17 -7.76
N VAL A 25 2.22 -23.71 -8.01
CA VAL A 25 1.02 -24.31 -7.41
C VAL A 25 0.63 -25.54 -8.22
N VAL A 26 0.72 -26.72 -7.60
CA VAL A 26 0.41 -28.01 -8.24
C VAL A 26 -0.99 -28.52 -7.91
N ASP A 27 -1.60 -28.02 -6.83
CA ASP A 27 -2.99 -28.29 -6.47
C ASP A 27 -3.63 -27.05 -5.84
N GLU A 28 -4.25 -26.22 -6.68
CA GLU A 28 -4.91 -25.00 -6.21
C GLU A 28 -6.06 -25.31 -5.23
N GLY A 29 -6.87 -26.34 -5.50
CA GLY A 29 -8.05 -26.64 -4.68
C GLY A 29 -7.68 -26.95 -3.23
N LYS A 30 -6.55 -27.65 -3.05
CA LYS A 30 -5.95 -27.93 -1.75
C LYS A 30 -5.31 -26.68 -1.14
N LEU A 31 -4.50 -25.93 -1.90
CA LEU A 31 -3.88 -24.70 -1.39
C LEU A 31 -4.93 -23.70 -0.88
N ARG A 32 -6.05 -23.55 -1.59
CA ARG A 32 -7.15 -22.66 -1.16
C ARG A 32 -7.71 -23.01 0.21
N GLN A 33 -7.68 -24.29 0.58
CA GLN A 33 -8.16 -24.76 1.87
C GLN A 33 -7.10 -24.61 2.97
N THR A 34 -5.81 -24.64 2.63
CA THR A 34 -4.71 -24.72 3.60
C THR A 34 -3.84 -23.47 3.70
N VAL A 35 -3.90 -22.51 2.77
CA VAL A 35 -3.06 -21.29 2.73
C VAL A 35 -3.16 -20.42 4.00
N HIS A 36 -4.26 -20.54 4.74
CA HIS A 36 -4.44 -19.88 6.03
C HIS A 36 -3.35 -20.24 7.05
N LEU A 37 -2.77 -21.44 6.94
CA LEU A 37 -1.69 -21.91 7.81
C LEU A 37 -0.40 -21.09 7.59
N TRP A 38 -0.11 -20.68 6.34
CA TRP A 38 1.00 -19.77 6.06
C TRP A 38 0.73 -18.34 6.54
N ALA A 39 -0.52 -17.88 6.45
CA ALA A 39 -0.91 -16.58 7.01
C ALA A 39 -0.74 -16.56 8.54
N GLU A 40 -1.10 -17.65 9.22
CA GLU A 40 -0.88 -17.82 10.67
C GLU A 40 0.61 -17.79 11.02
N VAL A 41 1.46 -18.54 10.29
CA VAL A 41 2.91 -18.49 10.49
C VAL A 41 3.48 -17.08 10.24
N SER A 42 2.96 -16.37 9.24
CA SER A 42 3.37 -14.99 8.95
C SER A 42 3.06 -14.04 10.11
N ALA A 43 1.93 -14.21 10.79
CA ALA A 43 1.48 -13.33 11.87
C ALA A 43 2.08 -13.72 13.24
N LEU A 44 2.13 -15.00 13.56
CA LEU A 44 2.49 -15.50 14.90
C LEU A 44 3.91 -16.07 14.99
N GLY A 45 4.53 -16.37 13.84
CA GLY A 45 5.88 -16.92 13.78
C GLY A 45 6.97 -15.86 13.97
N THR A 46 8.23 -16.30 13.94
CA THR A 46 9.40 -15.42 14.00
C THR A 46 10.52 -15.94 13.08
N GLY A 47 11.50 -15.09 12.79
CA GLY A 47 12.74 -15.48 12.11
C GLY A 47 12.53 -15.98 10.68
N ALA A 48 13.39 -16.92 10.26
CA ALA A 48 13.41 -17.41 8.88
C ALA A 48 12.10 -18.12 8.48
N HIS A 49 11.49 -18.88 9.39
CA HIS A 49 10.23 -19.60 9.13
C HIS A 49 9.09 -18.63 8.79
N GLN A 50 8.97 -17.52 9.52
CA GLN A 50 8.03 -16.43 9.20
C GLN A 50 8.33 -15.79 7.84
N GLY A 51 9.60 -15.50 7.56
CA GLY A 51 10.02 -14.94 6.28
C GLY A 51 9.68 -15.84 5.09
N TRP A 52 9.92 -17.15 5.22
CA TRP A 52 9.59 -18.12 4.18
C TRP A 52 8.10 -18.27 3.94
N ALA A 53 7.26 -18.24 4.99
CA ALA A 53 5.81 -18.28 4.83
C ALA A 53 5.30 -17.08 4.02
N ARG A 54 5.80 -15.86 4.32
CA ARG A 54 5.47 -14.64 3.58
C ARG A 54 5.89 -14.72 2.11
N TRP A 55 7.11 -15.21 1.87
CA TRP A 55 7.63 -15.41 0.52
C TRP A 55 6.80 -16.44 -0.27
N LEU A 56 6.46 -17.58 0.33
CA LEU A 56 5.66 -18.63 -0.30
C LEU A 56 4.26 -18.15 -0.67
N VAL A 57 3.59 -17.40 0.22
CA VAL A 57 2.27 -16.80 -0.10
C VAL A 57 2.39 -15.86 -1.29
N ARG A 58 3.40 -14.99 -1.32
CA ARG A 58 3.62 -14.06 -2.44
C ARG A 58 3.90 -14.80 -3.75
N ALA A 59 4.76 -15.82 -3.71
CA ALA A 59 5.12 -16.59 -4.90
C ALA A 59 3.93 -17.41 -5.43
N ALA A 60 3.17 -18.08 -4.56
CA ALA A 60 1.96 -18.81 -4.94
C ALA A 60 0.86 -17.89 -5.46
N ALA A 61 0.68 -16.69 -4.87
CA ALA A 61 -0.24 -15.69 -5.37
C ALA A 61 0.11 -15.28 -6.81
N LEU A 62 1.39 -15.00 -7.08
CA LEU A 62 1.85 -14.65 -8.42
C LEU A 62 1.68 -15.78 -9.44
N ASP A 63 1.99 -17.03 -9.07
CA ASP A 63 1.81 -18.20 -9.94
C ASP A 63 0.33 -18.43 -10.29
N LEU A 64 -0.56 -18.09 -9.36
CA LEU A 64 -2.01 -18.08 -9.59
C LEU A 64 -2.50 -16.83 -10.32
N GLY A 65 -1.66 -15.83 -10.63
CA GLY A 65 -2.07 -14.60 -11.32
C GLY A 65 -2.76 -13.57 -10.41
N ILE A 66 -2.50 -13.61 -9.11
CA ILE A 66 -2.85 -12.58 -8.13
C ILE A 66 -1.64 -11.65 -7.99
N VAL A 67 -1.74 -10.46 -8.56
CA VAL A 67 -0.57 -9.59 -8.75
C VAL A 67 -0.74 -8.29 -7.97
N PRO A 68 0.10 -8.03 -6.94
CA PRO A 68 0.18 -6.69 -6.35
C PRO A 68 0.44 -5.65 -7.44
N ALA A 69 -0.43 -4.66 -7.56
CA ALA A 69 -0.43 -3.71 -8.66
C ALA A 69 -0.62 -2.27 -8.17
N SER A 70 -0.21 -1.32 -9.01
CA SER A 70 -0.54 0.09 -8.81
C SER A 70 -1.85 0.44 -9.51
N ILE A 71 -2.68 1.24 -8.85
CA ILE A 71 -3.92 1.78 -9.43
C ILE A 71 -3.68 3.02 -10.30
N HIS A 72 -2.43 3.50 -10.40
CA HIS A 72 -2.05 4.74 -11.07
C HIS A 72 -2.73 4.92 -12.43
N GLU A 73 -2.56 3.95 -13.34
CA GLU A 73 -3.09 4.05 -14.69
C GLU A 73 -4.63 4.09 -14.76
N LEU A 74 -5.32 3.42 -13.83
CA LEU A 74 -6.78 3.49 -13.76
C LEU A 74 -7.23 4.91 -13.36
N TYR A 75 -6.57 5.53 -12.40
CA TYR A 75 -6.85 6.90 -11.99
C TYR A 75 -6.48 7.92 -13.07
N MET A 76 -5.35 7.74 -13.75
CA MET A 76 -4.97 8.62 -14.86
C MET A 76 -5.93 8.49 -16.05
N ALA A 77 -6.37 7.27 -16.38
CA ALA A 77 -7.40 7.05 -17.40
C ALA A 77 -8.72 7.74 -17.03
N ARG A 78 -9.12 7.66 -15.75
CA ARG A 78 -10.30 8.38 -15.24
C ARG A 78 -10.14 9.89 -15.36
N GLY A 79 -9.01 10.44 -14.95
CA GLY A 79 -8.71 11.88 -15.09
C GLY A 79 -8.73 12.37 -16.54
N ARG A 80 -8.36 11.51 -17.50
CA ARG A 80 -8.45 11.77 -18.94
C ARG A 80 -9.85 11.53 -19.55
N GLY A 81 -10.85 11.13 -18.75
CA GLY A 81 -12.19 10.81 -19.24
C GLY A 81 -12.29 9.52 -20.06
N GLN A 82 -11.31 8.61 -19.93
CA GLN A 82 -11.30 7.32 -20.63
C GLN A 82 -12.12 6.24 -19.92
N THR A 83 -12.72 6.57 -18.77
CA THR A 83 -13.61 5.71 -18.00
C THR A 83 -14.86 6.49 -17.57
N THR A 84 -15.92 5.80 -17.16
CA THR A 84 -17.14 6.45 -16.66
C THR A 84 -16.94 7.01 -15.24
N MET A 85 -17.69 8.06 -14.89
CA MET A 85 -17.67 8.68 -13.55
C MET A 85 -18.74 8.10 -12.61
N THR A 86 -19.30 6.94 -12.94
CA THR A 86 -20.47 6.34 -12.26
C THR A 86 -20.11 5.33 -11.18
N TRP A 87 -18.83 5.23 -10.82
CA TRP A 87 -18.32 4.28 -9.83
C TRP A 87 -17.22 4.91 -8.99
N ALA A 88 -16.94 4.29 -7.85
CA ALA A 88 -15.84 4.62 -6.95
C ALA A 88 -15.02 3.36 -6.69
N THR A 89 -13.73 3.54 -6.39
CA THR A 89 -12.86 2.47 -5.91
C THR A 89 -12.91 2.51 -4.38
N PRO A 90 -13.57 1.56 -3.71
CA PRO A 90 -13.55 1.53 -2.25
C PRO A 90 -12.17 1.09 -1.75
N ALA A 91 -11.73 1.73 -0.66
CA ALA A 91 -10.53 1.38 0.08
C ALA A 91 -10.91 0.96 1.50
N PHE A 92 -10.21 -0.04 2.05
CA PHE A 92 -10.65 -0.73 3.27
C PHE A 92 -9.49 -0.94 4.26
N ASN A 93 -9.55 -0.25 5.40
CA ASN A 93 -8.65 -0.48 6.53
C ASN A 93 -9.01 -1.74 7.31
N LEU A 94 -8.19 -2.79 7.19
CA LEU A 94 -8.41 -4.08 7.87
C LEU A 94 -7.48 -4.26 9.08
N ARG A 95 -7.95 -3.83 10.26
CA ARG A 95 -7.14 -3.80 11.49
C ARG A 95 -7.22 -5.07 12.33
N ALA A 96 -8.36 -5.75 12.30
CA ALA A 96 -8.63 -6.93 13.10
C ALA A 96 -8.93 -8.10 12.17
N LEU A 97 -8.27 -9.24 12.45
CA LEU A 97 -8.45 -10.47 11.68
C LEU A 97 -8.34 -10.23 10.16
N PRO A 98 -7.28 -9.56 9.66
CA PRO A 98 -7.20 -9.09 8.28
C PRO A 98 -7.41 -10.21 7.25
N PHE A 99 -6.88 -11.41 7.49
CA PHE A 99 -7.12 -12.58 6.64
C PHE A 99 -8.62 -12.90 6.51
N HIS A 100 -9.34 -13.01 7.63
CA HIS A 100 -10.77 -13.35 7.63
C HIS A 100 -11.64 -12.23 7.04
N CYS A 101 -11.33 -10.97 7.36
CA CYS A 101 -12.02 -9.81 6.81
C CYS A 101 -11.80 -9.70 5.29
N ALA A 102 -10.55 -9.87 4.83
CA ALA A 102 -10.24 -9.86 3.41
C ALA A 102 -10.94 -10.98 2.65
N ARG A 103 -11.03 -12.19 3.23
CA ARG A 103 -11.83 -13.28 2.66
C ARG A 103 -13.30 -12.90 2.49
N ALA A 104 -13.90 -12.25 3.49
CA ALA A 104 -15.27 -11.77 3.39
C ALA A 104 -15.45 -10.73 2.28
N MET A 105 -14.46 -9.83 2.12
CA MET A 105 -14.47 -8.84 1.07
C MET A 105 -14.31 -9.45 -0.32
N PHE A 106 -13.40 -10.40 -0.53
CA PHE A 106 -13.29 -11.09 -1.82
C PHE A 106 -14.58 -11.82 -2.20
N ARG A 107 -15.26 -12.48 -1.24
CA ARG A 107 -16.58 -13.06 -1.49
C ARG A 107 -17.64 -12.02 -1.86
N ALA A 108 -17.59 -10.84 -1.26
CA ALA A 108 -18.50 -9.75 -1.60
C ALA A 108 -18.20 -9.18 -2.99
N ALA A 109 -16.92 -8.95 -3.31
CA ALA A 109 -16.45 -8.50 -4.61
C ALA A 109 -16.87 -9.47 -5.72
N HIS A 110 -16.69 -10.78 -5.53
CA HIS A 110 -17.11 -11.81 -6.49
C HIS A 110 -18.62 -11.81 -6.76
N LYS A 111 -19.45 -11.57 -5.73
CA LYS A 111 -20.91 -11.55 -5.88
C LYS A 111 -21.42 -10.40 -6.75
N ILE A 112 -20.67 -9.30 -6.81
CA ILE A 112 -21.05 -8.09 -7.54
C ILE A 112 -20.19 -7.85 -8.77
N ASP A 113 -19.29 -8.80 -9.10
CA ASP A 113 -18.30 -8.66 -10.17
C ASP A 113 -17.51 -7.34 -10.06
N ALA A 114 -16.99 -7.06 -8.86
CA ALA A 114 -16.29 -5.81 -8.58
C ALA A 114 -14.97 -5.72 -9.37
N GLY A 115 -14.76 -4.60 -10.06
CA GLY A 115 -13.55 -4.36 -10.86
C GLY A 115 -12.31 -3.99 -10.03
N ALA A 116 -12.36 -2.88 -9.28
CA ALA A 116 -11.22 -2.36 -8.53
C ALA A 116 -11.61 -2.01 -7.09
N PHE A 117 -10.77 -2.41 -6.13
CA PHE A 117 -10.89 -2.11 -4.71
C PHE A 117 -9.51 -2.22 -4.04
N ILE A 118 -9.32 -1.50 -2.94
CA ILE A 118 -8.01 -1.32 -2.29
C ILE A 118 -8.05 -1.88 -0.88
N PHE A 119 -7.03 -2.63 -0.49
CA PHE A 119 -6.79 -2.97 0.92
C PHE A 119 -5.70 -2.05 1.46
N GLU A 120 -5.98 -1.38 2.57
CA GLU A 120 -5.08 -0.38 3.10
C GLU A 120 -4.83 -0.52 4.60
N ILE A 121 -3.72 0.04 5.05
CA ILE A 121 -3.38 0.15 6.46
C ILE A 121 -2.61 1.45 6.70
N ALA A 122 -3.00 2.19 7.72
CA ALA A 122 -2.39 3.47 8.02
C ALA A 122 -1.15 3.38 8.92
N ARG A 123 -0.27 4.38 8.86
CA ARG A 123 0.93 4.42 9.74
C ARG A 123 0.56 4.32 11.23
N SER A 124 -0.54 4.96 11.63
CA SER A 124 -1.06 4.87 13.01
C SER A 124 -1.55 3.46 13.33
N GLU A 125 -2.25 2.81 12.40
CA GLU A 125 -2.79 1.46 12.53
C GLU A 125 -1.69 0.42 12.66
N ILE A 126 -0.63 0.51 11.84
CA ILE A 126 0.59 -0.29 11.99
C ILE A 126 1.14 -0.13 13.42
N GLY A 127 1.14 1.09 13.96
CA GLY A 127 1.70 1.40 15.28
C GLY A 127 0.99 0.72 16.44
N TYR A 128 -0.35 0.70 16.46
CA TYR A 128 -1.10 0.11 17.59
C TYR A 128 -1.52 -1.35 17.37
N THR A 129 -1.51 -1.85 16.14
CA THR A 129 -1.76 -3.28 15.84
C THR A 129 -0.48 -4.10 15.79
N GLU A 130 0.68 -3.44 15.70
CA GLU A 130 1.99 -4.05 15.40
C GLU A 130 2.04 -4.80 14.05
N GLN A 131 1.05 -4.58 13.18
CA GLN A 131 0.94 -5.24 11.89
C GLN A 131 1.77 -4.51 10.83
N ARG A 132 2.99 -4.98 10.59
CA ARG A 132 3.89 -4.43 9.57
C ARG A 132 3.41 -4.76 8.13
N PRO A 133 3.78 -3.95 7.12
CA PRO A 133 3.38 -4.16 5.72
C PRO A 133 3.52 -5.59 5.20
N ALA A 134 4.62 -6.28 5.50
CA ALA A 134 4.85 -7.65 5.04
C ALA A 134 3.83 -8.65 5.59
N GLU A 135 3.40 -8.49 6.84
CA GLU A 135 2.34 -9.31 7.44
C GLU A 135 0.98 -8.99 6.82
N TYR A 136 0.66 -7.69 6.69
CA TYR A 136 -0.60 -7.24 6.09
C TYR A 136 -0.75 -7.80 4.67
N ALA A 137 0.24 -7.56 3.80
CA ALA A 137 0.25 -8.07 2.43
C ALA A 137 0.05 -9.59 2.38
N THR A 138 0.71 -10.33 3.27
CA THR A 138 0.58 -11.79 3.34
C THR A 138 -0.84 -12.23 3.69
N ASN A 139 -1.47 -11.57 4.66
CA ASN A 139 -2.87 -11.85 5.02
C ASN A 139 -3.82 -11.61 3.85
N ILE A 140 -3.66 -10.50 3.13
CA ILE A 140 -4.54 -10.15 2.00
C ILE A 140 -4.31 -11.11 0.81
N LEU A 141 -3.06 -11.43 0.48
CA LEU A 141 -2.72 -12.35 -0.61
C LEU A 141 -3.20 -13.78 -0.29
N ALA A 142 -3.00 -14.26 0.93
CA ALA A 142 -3.50 -15.57 1.35
C ALA A 142 -5.05 -15.62 1.28
N ALA A 143 -5.73 -14.53 1.65
CA ALA A 143 -7.18 -14.42 1.53
C ALA A 143 -7.63 -14.44 0.06
N ALA A 144 -6.91 -13.75 -0.82
CA ALA A 144 -7.15 -13.76 -2.26
C ALA A 144 -7.02 -15.17 -2.85
N ILE A 145 -5.97 -15.90 -2.45
CA ILE A 145 -5.77 -17.32 -2.81
C ILE A 145 -6.97 -18.13 -2.33
N ALA A 146 -7.29 -18.10 -1.03
CA ALA A 146 -8.37 -18.90 -0.45
C ALA A 146 -9.72 -18.70 -1.18
N GLU A 147 -10.04 -17.46 -1.55
CA GLU A 147 -11.28 -17.11 -2.25
C GLU A 147 -11.20 -17.22 -3.78
N GLY A 148 -10.08 -17.70 -4.33
CA GLY A 148 -9.90 -17.92 -5.76
C GLY A 148 -9.92 -16.64 -6.59
N PHE A 149 -9.52 -15.50 -6.00
CA PHE A 149 -9.38 -14.24 -6.72
C PHE A 149 -8.26 -14.33 -7.78
N ARG A 150 -8.35 -13.49 -8.81
CA ARG A 150 -7.40 -13.38 -9.92
C ARG A 150 -7.31 -11.93 -10.39
N GLY A 151 -6.14 -11.53 -10.85
CA GLY A 151 -5.91 -10.21 -11.41
C GLY A 151 -5.18 -9.25 -10.46
N PRO A 152 -5.26 -7.93 -10.74
CA PRO A 152 -4.56 -6.93 -9.97
C PRO A 152 -5.13 -6.81 -8.56
N LEU A 153 -4.24 -6.75 -7.56
CA LEU A 153 -4.58 -6.55 -6.16
C LEU A 153 -3.89 -5.28 -5.68
N PHE A 154 -4.67 -4.33 -5.17
CA PHE A 154 -4.16 -3.03 -4.77
C PHE A 154 -3.95 -3.01 -3.24
N LEU A 155 -2.67 -2.93 -2.83
CA LEU A 155 -2.27 -2.69 -1.45
C LEU A 155 -1.87 -1.22 -1.30
N GLN A 156 -2.40 -0.54 -0.28
CA GLN A 156 -2.17 0.88 -0.05
C GLN A 156 -1.64 1.20 1.34
N GLY A 157 -0.60 2.04 1.38
CA GLY A 157 -0.17 2.70 2.60
C GLY A 157 -1.06 3.92 2.79
N ASP A 158 -2.04 3.81 3.69
CA ASP A 158 -3.00 4.87 3.98
C ASP A 158 -2.39 5.90 4.93
N HIS A 159 -2.69 7.18 4.77
CA HIS A 159 -2.16 8.28 5.59
C HIS A 159 -0.75 7.99 6.14
N PHE A 160 0.24 7.81 5.25
CA PHE A 160 1.64 7.69 5.63
C PHE A 160 2.09 9.06 6.14
N GLN A 161 1.68 9.32 7.38
CA GLN A 161 1.53 10.65 7.93
C GLN A 161 2.80 11.08 8.64
N VAL A 162 3.20 12.33 8.49
CA VAL A 162 4.18 12.98 9.35
C VAL A 162 3.49 13.58 10.57
N SER A 163 3.92 13.21 11.78
CA SER A 163 3.35 13.76 13.01
C SER A 163 3.94 15.13 13.32
N ALA A 164 3.10 16.17 13.38
CA ALA A 164 3.51 17.52 13.78
C ALA A 164 4.33 17.58 15.08
N LYS A 165 3.93 16.81 16.10
CA LYS A 165 4.65 16.75 17.38
C LYS A 165 6.06 16.15 17.21
N ARG A 166 6.19 15.02 16.52
CA ARG A 166 7.49 14.36 16.33
C ARG A 166 8.38 15.20 15.42
N TYR A 167 7.81 15.75 14.36
CA TYR A 167 8.48 16.66 13.44
C TYR A 167 9.08 17.87 14.18
N ALA A 168 8.28 18.57 15.00
CA ALA A 168 8.76 19.71 15.78
C ALA A 168 9.86 19.35 16.79
N SER A 169 9.85 18.11 17.31
CA SER A 169 10.86 17.66 18.28
C SER A 169 12.14 17.11 17.65
N ALA A 170 12.04 16.45 16.49
CA ALA A 170 13.11 15.70 15.85
C ALA A 170 12.78 15.46 14.36
N GLU A 171 12.87 16.54 13.57
CA GLU A 171 12.52 16.57 12.14
C GLU A 171 13.16 15.43 11.33
N GLU A 172 14.50 15.31 11.38
CA GLU A 172 15.24 14.31 10.60
C GLU A 172 14.82 12.87 10.96
N ALA A 173 14.59 12.61 12.24
CA ALA A 173 14.19 11.28 12.71
C ALA A 173 12.77 10.92 12.23
N GLU A 174 11.84 11.87 12.25
CA GLU A 174 10.47 11.65 11.77
C GLU A 174 10.42 11.45 10.24
N ILE A 175 11.20 12.22 9.49
CA ILE A 175 11.34 12.05 8.03
C ILE A 175 11.96 10.69 7.72
N SER A 176 13.05 10.32 8.40
CA SER A 176 13.72 9.02 8.19
C SER A 176 12.78 7.86 8.48
N ALA A 177 12.05 7.91 9.60
CA ALA A 177 11.11 6.86 9.96
C ALA A 177 10.02 6.66 8.91
N LEU A 178 9.56 7.73 8.26
CA LEU A 178 8.57 7.62 7.19
C LEU A 178 9.18 7.07 5.89
N ARG A 179 10.41 7.47 5.53
CA ARG A 179 11.15 6.89 4.39
C ARG A 179 11.36 5.39 4.58
N ASP A 180 11.76 4.96 5.77
CA ASP A 180 11.96 3.55 6.10
C ASP A 180 10.65 2.76 5.97
N LEU A 181 9.53 3.32 6.43
CA LEU A 181 8.22 2.71 6.29
C LEU A 181 7.77 2.61 4.81
N ILE A 182 8.00 3.66 4.02
CA ILE A 182 7.73 3.66 2.57
C ILE A 182 8.52 2.54 1.89
N HIS A 183 9.82 2.45 2.17
CA HIS A 183 10.68 1.41 1.61
C HIS A 183 10.20 0.00 1.99
N GLU A 184 9.83 -0.22 3.25
CA GLU A 184 9.28 -1.50 3.72
C GLU A 184 7.95 -1.84 3.03
N ALA A 185 7.06 -0.85 2.86
CA ALA A 185 5.77 -1.04 2.19
C ALA A 185 5.97 -1.42 0.71
N ILE A 186 6.83 -0.71 -0.02
CA ILE A 186 7.14 -1.01 -1.42
C ILE A 186 7.72 -2.42 -1.56
N ALA A 187 8.65 -2.81 -0.66
CA ALA A 187 9.21 -4.16 -0.65
C ALA A 187 8.14 -5.25 -0.43
N ALA A 188 7.11 -4.95 0.36
CA ALA A 188 5.96 -5.82 0.59
C ALA A 188 4.91 -5.83 -0.55
N GLY A 189 5.06 -4.97 -1.56
CA GLY A 189 4.14 -4.88 -2.72
C GLY A 189 3.07 -3.79 -2.62
N PHE A 190 3.25 -2.82 -1.74
CA PHE A 190 2.38 -1.64 -1.67
C PHE A 190 2.79 -0.66 -2.77
N PHE A 191 2.03 -0.68 -3.87
CA PHE A 191 2.26 0.20 -5.02
C PHE A 191 1.25 1.35 -5.10
N ASN A 192 0.63 1.65 -3.96
CA ASN A 192 -0.25 2.79 -3.73
C ASN A 192 0.17 3.38 -2.38
N ILE A 193 0.64 4.61 -2.32
CA ILE A 193 1.16 5.24 -1.11
C ILE A 193 0.55 6.63 -0.99
N ASP A 194 -0.21 6.86 0.07
CA ASP A 194 -0.83 8.14 0.36
C ASP A 194 0.01 8.88 1.38
N ILE A 195 0.66 9.96 0.95
CA ILE A 195 1.50 10.80 1.80
C ILE A 195 0.62 11.86 2.46
N ASP A 196 0.65 11.88 3.79
CA ASP A 196 -0.06 12.88 4.58
C ASP A 196 0.95 13.75 5.35
N THR A 197 1.21 14.94 4.83
CA THR A 197 1.95 15.99 5.54
C THR A 197 1.06 17.17 5.91
N SER A 198 -0.26 16.98 5.81
CA SER A 198 -1.27 18.01 6.02
C SER A 198 -1.32 18.50 7.47
N THR A 199 -0.92 17.65 8.44
CA THR A 199 -0.81 18.05 9.85
C THR A 199 0.20 19.16 10.12
N LEU A 200 1.07 19.47 9.14
CA LEU A 200 2.08 20.53 9.21
C LEU A 200 1.62 21.85 8.56
N VAL A 201 0.39 21.93 8.06
CA VAL A 201 -0.19 23.17 7.56
C VAL A 201 -0.30 24.18 8.70
N ASP A 202 0.27 25.36 8.52
CA ASP A 202 0.28 26.43 9.52
C ASP A 202 -0.69 27.54 9.12
N ILE A 203 -1.95 27.44 9.55
CA ILE A 203 -3.01 28.41 9.23
C ILE A 203 -2.74 29.82 9.79
N SER A 204 -1.74 30.00 10.67
CA SER A 204 -1.37 31.32 11.19
C SER A 204 -0.61 32.17 10.16
N LYS A 205 -0.15 31.58 9.05
CA LYS A 205 0.52 32.31 7.98
C LYS A 205 -0.46 33.19 7.18
N PRO A 206 0.00 34.34 6.67
CA PRO A 206 -0.91 35.33 6.08
C PRO A 206 -1.46 34.94 4.70
N THR A 207 -0.81 34.05 3.97
CA THR A 207 -1.29 33.58 2.66
C THR A 207 -1.36 32.07 2.58
N VAL A 208 -2.34 31.54 1.82
CA VAL A 208 -2.54 30.09 1.64
C VAL A 208 -1.26 29.36 1.16
N PRO A 209 -0.47 29.87 0.20
CA PRO A 209 0.81 29.25 -0.16
C PRO A 209 1.81 29.17 0.99
N GLU A 210 1.86 30.17 1.87
CA GLU A 210 2.73 30.13 3.04
C GLU A 210 2.23 29.13 4.09
N GLN A 211 0.92 28.99 4.26
CA GLN A 211 0.30 27.99 5.14
C GLN A 211 0.65 26.56 4.68
N GLN A 212 0.62 26.32 3.36
CA GLN A 212 0.86 25.03 2.74
C GLN A 212 2.34 24.68 2.54
N LYS A 213 3.27 25.62 2.79
CA LYS A 213 4.68 25.48 2.37
C LYS A 213 5.33 24.17 2.83
N VAL A 214 5.20 23.81 4.10
CA VAL A 214 5.80 22.59 4.65
C VAL A 214 5.14 21.33 4.09
N ASN A 215 3.80 21.34 3.98
CA ASN A 215 3.04 20.25 3.38
C ASN A 215 3.50 19.98 1.93
N VAL A 216 3.63 21.04 1.14
CA VAL A 216 4.13 21.01 -0.23
C VAL A 216 5.55 20.45 -0.33
N GLU A 217 6.47 21.01 0.44
CA GLU A 217 7.90 20.68 0.36
C GLU A 217 8.15 19.21 0.72
N LEU A 218 7.49 18.72 1.78
CA LEU A 218 7.63 17.34 2.21
C LEU A 218 6.87 16.37 1.29
N SER A 219 5.67 16.70 0.84
CA SER A 219 4.94 15.87 -0.13
C SER A 219 5.75 15.67 -1.42
N ALA A 220 6.38 16.73 -1.94
CA ALA A 220 7.25 16.64 -3.11
C ALA A 220 8.51 15.80 -2.82
N MET A 221 9.11 15.97 -1.64
CA MET A 221 10.29 15.20 -1.22
C MET A 221 9.99 13.70 -1.07
N PHE A 222 8.89 13.33 -0.41
CA PHE A 222 8.49 11.92 -0.28
C PHE A 222 8.10 11.35 -1.64
N SER A 223 7.45 12.13 -2.51
CA SER A 223 7.18 11.69 -3.87
C SER A 223 8.45 11.39 -4.65
N ALA A 224 9.45 12.29 -4.60
CA ALA A 224 10.75 12.04 -5.23
C ALA A 224 11.45 10.80 -4.65
N HIS A 225 11.33 10.57 -3.34
CA HIS A 225 11.85 9.37 -2.70
C HIS A 225 11.13 8.09 -3.19
N ILE A 226 9.80 8.11 -3.29
CA ILE A 226 9.01 6.98 -3.83
C ILE A 226 9.41 6.70 -5.27
N ARG A 227 9.56 7.73 -6.13
CA ARG A 227 10.00 7.56 -7.52
C ARG A 227 11.37 6.90 -7.64
N ALA A 228 12.29 7.17 -6.70
CA ALA A 228 13.60 6.51 -6.66
C ALA A 228 13.55 5.04 -6.24
N LEU A 229 12.44 4.59 -5.64
CA LEU A 229 12.22 3.21 -5.16
C LEU A 229 11.30 2.39 -6.07
N GLU A 230 10.79 2.98 -7.14
CA GLU A 230 9.87 2.29 -8.04
C GLU A 230 10.52 1.03 -8.64
N PRO A 231 9.82 -0.12 -8.56
CA PRO A 231 10.21 -1.28 -9.35
C PRO A 231 10.17 -0.95 -10.84
N GLN A 232 11.00 -1.65 -11.62
CA GLN A 232 10.95 -1.56 -13.07
C GLN A 232 9.52 -1.83 -13.57
N ASP A 233 9.06 -0.99 -14.51
CA ASP A 233 7.75 -1.09 -15.15
C ASP A 233 6.54 -0.92 -14.21
N VAL A 234 6.75 -0.41 -12.99
CA VAL A 234 5.69 -0.07 -12.03
C VAL A 234 5.73 1.41 -11.68
N THR A 235 4.75 2.18 -12.13
CA THR A 235 4.51 3.53 -11.62
C THR A 235 3.64 3.46 -10.37
N ILE A 236 4.21 3.77 -9.20
CA ILE A 236 3.50 3.76 -7.92
C ILE A 236 2.46 4.88 -7.90
N SER A 237 1.26 4.56 -7.43
CA SER A 237 0.20 5.55 -7.24
C SER A 237 0.53 6.33 -5.99
N ILE A 238 0.64 7.65 -6.11
CA ILE A 238 0.92 8.53 -4.97
C ILE A 238 -0.32 9.37 -4.70
N GLY A 239 -0.86 9.28 -3.49
CA GLY A 239 -1.85 10.23 -2.97
C GLY A 239 -1.17 11.35 -2.20
N GLY A 240 -1.72 12.56 -2.29
CA GLY A 240 -1.38 13.67 -1.40
C GLY A 240 -2.60 14.13 -0.62
N GLU A 241 -2.39 14.79 0.50
CA GLU A 241 -3.46 15.29 1.36
C GLU A 241 -3.35 16.80 1.59
N ILE A 242 -4.51 17.47 1.64
CA ILE A 242 -4.64 18.89 1.95
C ILE A 242 -5.64 19.11 3.07
N GLY A 243 -5.51 20.24 3.74
CA GLY A 243 -6.41 20.67 4.82
C GLY A 243 -5.78 20.54 6.19
N GLU A 244 -6.44 21.13 7.19
CA GLU A 244 -6.10 20.94 8.59
C GLU A 244 -6.98 19.83 9.15
N VAL A 245 -6.37 18.83 9.80
CA VAL A 245 -7.12 17.75 10.45
C VAL A 245 -8.10 18.35 11.48
N GLY A 246 -9.40 18.23 11.21
CA GLY A 246 -10.48 18.61 12.12
C GLY A 246 -10.96 20.07 12.05
N GLY A 247 -10.52 20.85 11.06
CA GLY A 247 -10.94 22.24 10.83
C GLY A 247 -12.16 22.40 9.91
N HIS A 248 -11.98 23.10 8.79
CA HIS A 248 -12.98 23.32 7.73
C HIS A 248 -12.74 22.43 6.51
N ASN A 249 -13.73 22.35 5.63
CA ASN A 249 -13.55 21.70 4.33
C ASN A 249 -12.54 22.48 3.49
N SER A 250 -11.60 21.77 2.85
CA SER A 250 -10.65 22.40 1.95
C SER A 250 -11.34 23.18 0.83
N THR A 251 -10.72 24.30 0.48
CA THR A 251 -11.15 25.23 -0.55
C THR A 251 -10.41 24.97 -1.86
N GLU A 252 -10.97 25.46 -2.97
CA GLU A 252 -10.28 25.42 -4.26
C GLU A 252 -8.93 26.17 -4.22
N GLU A 253 -8.85 27.26 -3.45
CA GLU A 253 -7.62 28.05 -3.28
C GLU A 253 -6.52 27.23 -2.60
N GLU A 254 -6.84 26.51 -1.52
CA GLU A 254 -5.91 25.62 -0.81
C GLU A 254 -5.44 24.48 -1.71
N LEU A 255 -6.35 23.88 -2.48
CA LEU A 255 -6.01 22.84 -3.45
C LEU A 255 -5.05 23.36 -4.52
N ARG A 256 -5.32 24.53 -5.10
CA ARG A 256 -4.46 25.13 -6.13
C ARG A 256 -3.09 25.48 -5.57
N ALA A 257 -3.04 26.12 -4.41
CA ALA A 257 -1.77 26.47 -3.75
C ALA A 257 -0.91 25.23 -3.47
N PHE A 258 -1.54 24.15 -2.98
CA PHE A 258 -0.85 22.88 -2.78
C PHE A 258 -0.35 22.29 -4.10
N MET A 259 -1.20 22.15 -5.11
CA MET A 259 -0.82 21.52 -6.38
C MET A 259 0.24 22.31 -7.14
N ASP A 260 0.15 23.64 -7.18
CA ASP A 260 1.15 24.50 -7.82
C ASP A 260 2.50 24.38 -7.13
N GLY A 261 2.48 24.46 -5.79
CA GLY A 261 3.68 24.29 -4.97
C GLY A 261 4.30 22.90 -5.12
N TYR A 262 3.48 21.86 -5.03
CA TYR A 262 3.89 20.46 -5.16
C TYR A 262 4.53 20.20 -6.52
N ASN A 263 3.86 20.58 -7.61
CA ASN A 263 4.36 20.36 -8.96
C ASN A 263 5.69 21.08 -9.19
N ALA A 264 5.81 22.33 -8.73
CA ALA A 264 7.07 23.07 -8.82
C ALA A 264 8.17 22.44 -7.94
N GLY A 265 7.82 21.95 -6.75
CA GLY A 265 8.73 21.24 -5.86
C GLY A 265 9.26 19.95 -6.46
N LEU A 266 8.37 19.09 -6.96
CA LEU A 266 8.73 17.83 -7.57
C LEU A 266 9.56 18.05 -8.84
N ALA A 267 9.19 19.01 -9.70
CA ALA A 267 9.96 19.34 -10.90
C ALA A 267 11.39 19.80 -10.60
N ARG A 268 11.62 20.48 -9.45
CA ARG A 268 12.98 20.85 -9.00
C ARG A 268 13.78 19.65 -8.50
N LEU A 269 13.14 18.74 -7.77
CA LEU A 269 13.80 17.57 -7.17
C LEU A 269 14.05 16.46 -8.18
N THR A 270 13.09 16.22 -9.08
CA THR A 270 13.12 15.13 -10.06
C THR A 270 12.42 15.61 -11.34
N PRO A 271 13.15 16.32 -12.23
CA PRO A 271 12.59 16.84 -13.47
C PRO A 271 11.93 15.75 -14.32
N GLY A 272 10.67 15.97 -14.73
CA GLY A 272 9.91 15.04 -15.56
C GLY A 272 9.30 13.85 -14.80
N ALA A 273 9.42 13.80 -13.47
CA ALA A 273 8.77 12.77 -12.67
C ALA A 273 7.24 12.85 -12.76
N VAL A 274 6.60 11.68 -12.69
CA VAL A 274 5.14 11.55 -12.57
C VAL A 274 4.69 12.08 -11.20
N GLY A 275 3.71 12.99 -11.20
CA GLY A 275 3.14 13.60 -9.99
C GLY A 275 2.15 12.69 -9.25
N LEU A 276 1.24 13.33 -8.50
CA LEU A 276 0.18 12.64 -7.75
C LEU A 276 -0.83 11.96 -8.69
N SER A 277 -1.38 10.86 -8.19
CA SER A 277 -2.44 10.08 -8.84
C SER A 277 -3.83 10.46 -8.34
N LYS A 278 -3.90 10.94 -7.10
CA LYS A 278 -5.10 11.40 -6.42
C LYS A 278 -4.75 12.42 -5.34
N ILE A 279 -5.78 13.15 -4.91
CA ILE A 279 -5.81 14.10 -3.80
C ILE A 279 -7.17 14.01 -3.12
#